data_AF-A0A444R4C1-F1
#
_entry.id   AF-A0A444R4C1-F1
#
_cell.length_a   1.000
_cell.length_b   1.000
_cell.length_c   1.000
_cell.angle_alpha   90.00
_cell.angle_beta   90.00
_cell.angle_gamma   90.00
#
_symmetry.space_group_name_H-M   'P 1'
#
loop_
_entity.id
_entity.type
_entity.pdbx_description
1 polymer ?
#
loop_
_entity_poly.entity_id
_entity_poly.type
_entity_poly.pdbx_seq_one_letter_code
_entity_poly.pdbx_strand_id
1 'polypeptide(L)' 'VPIVGRVAMDMICVDLGPQAQDKAGAPVILWGEGLPVERIAEMTKVSAYELITRLTSRVAMKYVD' A
#
# COMPACT_ATOMS: atom_id res chain seq x y z
N VAL A 1 -8.49 -5.97 -0.51
CA VAL A 1 -8.48 -6.49 0.87
C VAL A 1 -8.24 -5.36 1.86
N PRO A 2 -8.85 -5.36 3.05
CA PRO A 2 -8.65 -4.30 4.04
C PRO A 2 -7.37 -4.53 4.88
N ILE A 3 -6.76 -3.42 5.32
CA ILE A 3 -5.71 -3.46 6.35
C ILE A 3 -6.34 -3.80 7.69
N VAL A 4 -5.70 -4.70 8.45
CA VAL A 4 -6.12 -5.09 9.79
C VAL A 4 -5.00 -4.87 10.80
N GLY A 5 -5.33 -4.33 11.96
CA GLY A 5 -4.34 -3.93 12.97
C GLY A 5 -3.64 -2.60 12.63
N ARG A 6 -2.54 -2.32 13.35
CA ARG A 6 -1.72 -1.12 13.11
C ARG A 6 -0.68 -1.38 12.04
N VAL A 7 -0.41 -0.38 11.20
CA VAL A 7 0.75 -0.34 10.32
C VAL A 7 2.02 -0.31 11.18
N ALA A 8 2.90 -1.30 11.00
CA ALA A 8 4.19 -1.35 11.67
C ALA A 8 5.27 -0.66 10.82
N MET A 9 6.50 -0.59 11.34
CA MET A 9 7.62 0.05 10.64
C MET A 9 7.93 -0.61 9.27
N ASP A 10 7.80 -1.93 9.20
CA ASP A 10 8.26 -2.74 8.05
C ASP A 10 7.19 -3.68 7.49
N MET A 11 6.04 -3.78 8.16
CA MET A 11 4.99 -4.74 7.82
C MET A 11 3.59 -4.12 7.95
N ILE A 12 2.70 -4.56 7.07
CA ILE A 12 1.26 -4.25 7.10
C ILE A 12 0.52 -5.59 7.00
N CYS A 13 -0.46 -5.79 7.88
CA CYS A 13 -1.33 -6.96 7.82
C CYS A 13 -2.59 -6.62 7.03
N VAL A 14 -3.01 -7.53 6.16
CA VAL A 14 -4.27 -7.46 5.43
C VAL A 14 -5.07 -8.73 5.66
N ASP A 15 -6.39 -8.60 5.70
CA ASP A 15 -7.26 -9.76 5.77
C ASP A 15 -7.58 -10.27 4.36
N LEU A 16 -7.07 -11.47 4.05
CA LEU A 16 -7.26 -12.13 2.75
C LEU A 16 -8.58 -12.95 2.71
N GLY A 17 -9.16 -13.25 3.86
CA GLY A 17 -10.31 -14.15 3.99
C GLY A 17 -9.92 -15.64 4.06
N PRO A 18 -10.85 -16.50 4.50
CA PRO A 18 -10.58 -17.89 4.89
C PRO A 18 -10.25 -18.85 3.74
N GLN A 19 -10.54 -18.49 2.50
CA GLN A 19 -10.27 -19.31 1.31
C GLN A 19 -9.38 -18.59 0.28
N ALA A 20 -8.59 -17.62 0.73
CA ALA A 20 -7.65 -16.93 -0.13
C ALA A 20 -6.63 -17.90 -0.73
N GLN A 21 -6.31 -17.70 -2.01
CA GLN A 21 -5.30 -18.49 -2.72
C GLN A 21 -3.97 -17.75 -2.88
N ASP A 22 -3.88 -16.52 -2.36
CA ASP A 22 -2.67 -15.71 -2.36
C ASP A 22 -1.54 -16.41 -1.61
N LYS A 23 -0.32 -16.26 -2.12
CA LYS A 23 0.89 -16.90 -1.59
C LYS A 23 1.96 -15.87 -1.28
N ALA A 24 2.91 -16.25 -0.42
CA ALA A 24 4.10 -15.44 -0.19
C ALA A 24 4.83 -15.16 -1.53
N GLY A 25 5.22 -13.91 -1.74
CA GLY A 25 5.81 -13.44 -3.01
C GLY A 25 4.79 -12.95 -4.04
N ALA A 26 3.49 -13.05 -3.78
CA ALA A 26 2.48 -12.41 -4.62
C ALA A 26 2.66 -10.88 -4.64
N PRO A 27 2.42 -10.22 -5.79
CA PRO A 27 2.54 -8.77 -5.90
C PRO A 27 1.45 -8.06 -5.08
N VAL A 28 1.79 -6.88 -4.54
CA VAL A 28 0.87 -6.03 -3.78
C VAL A 28 0.98 -4.60 -4.28
N ILE A 29 -0.17 -3.93 -4.42
CA ILE A 29 -0.27 -2.52 -4.80
C ILE A 29 -0.80 -1.75 -3.59
N LEU A 30 -0.03 -0.79 -3.07
CA LEU A 30 -0.49 0.13 -2.01
C LEU A 30 -1.26 1.33 -2.59
N TRP A 31 -0.83 1.82 -3.75
CA TRP A 31 -1.53 2.74 -4.65
C TRP A 31 -0.91 2.60 -6.05
N GLY A 32 -1.69 2.81 -7.11
CA GLY A 32 -1.26 2.60 -8.49
C GLY A 32 -2.45 2.28 -9.42
N GLU A 33 -2.20 1.44 -10.43
CA GLU A 33 -3.24 1.00 -11.35
C GLU A 33 -4.42 0.34 -10.60
N GLY A 34 -5.63 0.82 -10.86
CA GLY A 34 -6.85 0.37 -10.17
C GLY A 34 -7.04 0.88 -8.74
N LEU A 35 -6.06 1.58 -8.16
CA LEU A 35 -6.13 2.14 -6.80
C LEU A 35 -5.47 3.53 -6.72
N PRO A 36 -6.20 4.61 -7.03
CA PRO A 36 -5.67 5.97 -7.00
C PRO A 36 -5.16 6.38 -5.61
N VAL A 37 -4.08 7.16 -5.54
CA VAL A 37 -3.50 7.62 -4.27
C VAL A 37 -4.44 8.54 -3.50
N GLU A 38 -5.32 9.27 -4.19
CA GLU A 38 -6.36 10.13 -3.63
C GLU A 38 -7.35 9.32 -2.79
N ARG A 39 -7.62 8.07 -3.17
CA ARG A 39 -8.47 7.18 -2.38
C ARG A 39 -7.80 6.82 -1.05
N ILE A 40 -6.48 6.63 -1.06
CA ILE A 40 -5.70 6.39 0.16
C ILE A 40 -5.66 7.65 1.04
N ALA A 41 -5.47 8.82 0.43
CA ALA A 41 -5.52 10.11 1.11
C ALA A 41 -6.86 10.31 1.85
N GLU A 42 -7.99 10.02 1.19
CA GLU A 42 -9.33 10.09 1.78
C GLU A 42 -9.46 9.13 2.99
N MET A 43 -9.03 7.88 2.85
CA MET A 43 -9.13 6.87 3.92
C MET A 43 -8.20 7.15 5.11
N THR A 44 -7.01 7.69 4.85
CA THR A 44 -5.98 7.95 5.88
C THR A 44 -6.09 9.34 6.49
N LYS A 45 -6.86 10.25 5.88
CA LYS A 45 -6.92 11.68 6.21
C LYS A 45 -5.56 12.38 6.10
N VAL A 46 -4.67 11.85 5.26
CA VAL A 46 -3.36 12.43 4.95
C VAL A 46 -3.44 13.06 3.56
N SER A 47 -2.74 14.16 3.33
CA SER A 47 -2.69 14.79 2.02
C SER A 47 -2.03 13.85 1.00
N ALA A 48 -2.60 13.76 -0.20
CA ALA A 48 -1.99 13.01 -1.30
C ALA A 48 -0.55 13.49 -1.60
N TYR A 49 -0.28 14.78 -1.40
CA TYR A 49 1.06 15.35 -1.51
C TYR A 49 2.04 14.74 -0.52
N GLU A 50 1.62 14.54 0.73
CA GLU A 50 2.48 13.95 1.75
C GLU A 50 2.73 12.47 1.45
N LEU A 51 1.70 11.73 1.00
CA LEU A 51 1.84 10.31 0.65
C LEU A 51 2.89 10.06 -0.44
N ILE A 52 2.94 10.90 -1.48
CA ILE A 52 3.86 10.72 -2.60
C ILE A 52 5.25 11.31 -2.37
N THR A 53 5.38 12.32 -1.50
CA THR A 53 6.67 13.02 -1.27
C THR A 53 7.41 12.54 -0.03
N ARG A 54 6.71 12.06 1.01
CA ARG A 54 7.30 11.67 2.30
C ARG A 54 7.73 10.19 2.33
N LEU A 55 8.28 9.70 1.22
CA LEU A 55 8.85 8.36 1.12
C LEU A 55 10.30 8.37 1.61
N THR A 56 10.72 7.30 2.31
CA THR A 56 12.10 7.16 2.78
C THR A 56 13.00 6.56 1.70
N SER A 57 14.32 6.72 1.85
CA SER A 57 15.33 6.19 0.92
C SER A 57 15.37 4.66 0.80
N ARG A 58 14.63 3.93 1.63
CA ARG A 58 14.54 2.47 1.59
C ARG A 58 13.75 1.95 0.39
N VAL A 59 12.86 2.77 -0.17
CA VAL A 59 12.04 2.40 -1.33
C VAL A 59 12.90 2.40 -2.59
N ALA A 60 12.94 1.28 -3.32
CA ALA A 60 13.63 1.20 -4.60
C ALA A 60 12.85 1.94 -5.69
N MET A 61 13.54 2.76 -6.47
CA MET A 61 12.96 3.51 -7.59
C MET A 61 13.15 2.74 -8.90
N LYS A 62 12.08 2.54 -9.64
CA LYS A 62 12.10 1.97 -10.99
C LYS A 62 11.34 2.89 -11.94
N TYR A 63 11.96 3.23 -13.06
CA TYR A 63 11.38 4.04 -14.11
C TYR A 63 10.95 3.11 -15.26
N VAL A 64 9.71 3.27 -15.71
CA VAL A 64 9.08 2.54 -16.80
C VAL A 64 8.31 3.54 -17.65
N ASP A 65 7.99 3.17 -18.89
CA ASP A 65 7.33 4.04 -19.88
C ASP A 65 5.89 4.42 -19.52
#